data_AF-D2EG51-F1
#
_entry.id   AF-D2EG51-F1
#
_cell.length_a   1.000
_cell.length_b   1.000
_cell.length_c   1.000
_cell.angle_alpha   90.00
_cell.angle_beta   90.00
_cell.angle_gamma   90.00
#
_symmetry.space_group_name_H-M   'P 1'
#
loop_
_entity.id
_entity.type
_entity.pdbx_description
1 polymer ?
#
loop_
_entity_poly.entity_id
_entity_poly.type
_entity_poly.pdbx_seq_one_letter_code
_entity_poly.pdbx_strand_id
1 'polypeptide(L)'
;IVETGVANGHSTFIILKALEKNDYGTLTSIDISQKAGVLIDSDMKKNWNLVVIKPNAKSIRRFFEKFDRNIDIFIHDSNHSFFWQSLEYSLALPHMSGHSILLSDDIDTSYAFYNFCVRQNGVAFILYDNRKLFGLLKI
;
A
#
# COMPACT_ATOMS: atom_id res chain seq x y z
N ILE A 1 7.63 1.24 -4.89
CA ILE A 1 6.18 1.23 -4.52
C ILE A 1 5.95 0.08 -3.56
N VAL A 2 5.15 0.28 -2.51
CA VAL A 2 4.70 -0.77 -1.59
C VAL A 2 3.18 -0.79 -1.54
N GLU A 3 2.56 -1.97 -1.63
CA GLU A 3 1.11 -2.16 -1.45
C GLU A 3 0.80 -3.26 -0.43
N THR A 4 -0.33 -3.16 0.27
CA THR A 4 -0.87 -4.20 1.14
C THR A 4 -2.27 -4.60 0.67
N GLY A 5 -2.56 -5.90 0.64
CA GLY A 5 -3.81 -6.41 0.08
C GLY A 5 -3.76 -6.52 -1.44
N VAL A 6 -3.38 -7.69 -1.93
CA VAL A 6 -3.17 -7.96 -3.36
C VAL A 6 -4.41 -8.62 -3.97
N ALA A 7 -5.04 -9.52 -3.21
CA ALA A 7 -6.15 -10.35 -3.69
C ALA A 7 -5.83 -11.01 -5.04
N ASN A 8 -6.62 -10.77 -6.09
CA ASN A 8 -6.38 -11.33 -7.41
C ASN A 8 -5.30 -10.56 -8.22
N GLY A 9 -4.91 -9.35 -7.82
CA GLY A 9 -3.82 -8.57 -8.42
C GLY A 9 -4.23 -7.48 -9.41
N HIS A 10 -5.44 -6.92 -9.33
CA HIS A 10 -5.83 -5.82 -10.23
C HIS A 10 -4.98 -4.56 -10.05
N SER A 11 -4.82 -4.08 -8.81
CA SER A 11 -3.96 -2.94 -8.46
C SER A 11 -2.52 -3.25 -8.85
N THR A 12 -2.02 -4.42 -8.46
CA THR A 12 -0.70 -4.94 -8.80
C THR A 12 -0.44 -4.90 -10.31
N PHE A 13 -1.37 -5.38 -11.13
CA PHE A 13 -1.25 -5.38 -12.58
C PHE A 13 -1.10 -3.96 -13.13
N ILE A 14 -1.96 -3.03 -12.71
CA ILE A 14 -1.93 -1.63 -13.16
C ILE A 14 -0.60 -0.98 -12.78
N ILE A 15 -0.13 -1.19 -11.54
CA ILE A 15 1.13 -0.62 -11.06
C ILE A 15 2.31 -1.20 -11.85
N LEU A 16 2.36 -2.51 -12.07
CA LEU A 16 3.44 -3.14 -12.82
C LEU A 16 3.47 -2.67 -14.28
N LYS A 17 2.30 -2.46 -14.92
CA LYS A 17 2.23 -1.87 -16.27
C LYS A 17 2.71 -0.42 -16.30
N ALA A 18 2.44 0.36 -15.26
CA ALA A 18 2.99 1.71 -15.14
C ALA A 18 4.52 1.70 -14.97
N LEU A 19 5.05 0.80 -14.13
CA LEU A 19 6.50 0.63 -13.94
C LEU A 19 7.20 0.15 -15.22
N GLU A 20 6.58 -0.79 -15.95
CA GLU A 20 7.07 -1.26 -17.26
C GLU A 20 7.14 -0.11 -18.26
N LYS A 21 6.10 0.73 -18.34
CA LYS A 21 6.06 1.88 -19.24
C LYS A 21 7.10 2.95 -18.89
N ASN A 22 7.41 3.11 -17.60
CA ASN A 22 8.40 4.06 -17.12
C ASN A 22 9.84 3.53 -17.18
N ASP A 23 10.02 2.23 -17.48
CA ASP A 23 11.29 1.50 -17.43
C ASP A 23 12.07 1.73 -16.11
N TYR A 24 11.34 1.90 -15.01
CA TYR A 24 11.93 2.24 -13.72
C TYR A 24 11.05 1.82 -12.55
N GLY A 25 11.72 1.40 -11.47
CA GLY A 25 11.10 1.14 -10.18
C GLY A 25 10.67 -0.32 -9.97
N THR A 26 10.27 -0.61 -8.73
CA THR A 26 9.82 -1.94 -8.31
C THR A 26 8.58 -1.84 -7.42
N LEU A 27 7.78 -2.90 -7.43
CA LEU A 27 6.62 -3.08 -6.58
C LEU A 27 6.91 -4.19 -5.57
N THR A 28 6.82 -3.86 -4.27
CA THR A 28 6.71 -4.87 -3.21
C THR A 28 5.27 -4.94 -2.76
N SER A 29 4.63 -6.10 -2.91
CA SER A 29 3.26 -6.32 -2.47
C SER A 29 3.23 -7.24 -1.27
N ILE A 30 2.37 -6.95 -0.29
CA ILE A 30 2.24 -7.72 0.93
C ILE A 30 0.84 -8.33 1.00
N ASP A 31 0.78 -9.66 1.16
CA ASP A 31 -0.49 -10.38 1.31
C ASP A 31 -0.33 -11.52 2.34
N ILE A 32 -1.44 -12.16 2.69
CA ILE A 32 -1.47 -13.32 3.58
C ILE A 32 -1.57 -14.64 2.80
N SER A 33 -1.81 -14.57 1.49
CA SER A 33 -2.01 -15.70 0.59
C SER A 33 -0.88 -15.84 -0.43
N GLN A 34 -0.35 -17.05 -0.56
CA GLN A 34 0.56 -17.42 -1.67
C GLN A 34 -0.13 -17.45 -3.03
N LYS A 35 -1.47 -17.45 -3.05
CA LYS A 35 -2.28 -17.43 -4.29
C LYS A 35 -2.59 -16.00 -4.74
N ALA A 36 -2.11 -14.99 -4.03
CA ALA A 36 -2.37 -13.61 -4.36
C ALA A 36 -1.69 -13.22 -5.67
N GLY A 37 -2.33 -12.34 -6.44
CA GLY A 37 -1.81 -11.88 -7.73
C GLY A 37 -1.88 -12.93 -8.83
N VAL A 38 -2.95 -13.73 -8.86
CA VAL A 38 -3.21 -14.72 -9.91
C VAL A 38 -3.28 -14.10 -11.32
N LEU A 39 -3.59 -12.80 -11.41
CA LEU A 39 -3.61 -12.03 -12.66
C LEU A 39 -2.21 -11.64 -13.16
N ILE A 40 -1.13 -11.94 -12.43
CA ILE A 40 0.22 -11.49 -12.78
C ILE A 40 1.00 -12.58 -13.52
N ASP A 41 1.22 -12.33 -14.81
CA ASP A 41 1.99 -13.19 -15.71
C ASP A 41 3.48 -13.23 -15.35
N SER A 42 4.18 -14.28 -15.79
CA SER A 42 5.60 -14.51 -15.50
C SER A 42 6.48 -13.32 -15.87
N ASP A 43 6.20 -12.67 -17.00
CA ASP A 43 7.05 -11.62 -17.56
C ASP A 43 6.97 -10.33 -16.73
N MET A 44 5.84 -10.12 -16.04
CA MET A 44 5.63 -8.98 -15.14
C MET A 44 6.33 -9.16 -13.79
N LYS A 45 6.79 -10.38 -13.48
CA LYS A 45 7.44 -10.69 -12.18
C LYS A 45 8.83 -10.06 -12.04
N LYS A 46 9.46 -9.57 -13.11
CA LYS A 46 10.82 -8.98 -13.05
C LYS A 46 10.93 -7.82 -12.05
N ASN A 47 9.87 -7.00 -11.96
CA ASN A 47 9.81 -5.81 -11.10
C ASN A 47 8.88 -6.00 -9.89
N TRP A 48 8.41 -7.23 -9.66
CA TRP A 48 7.43 -7.54 -8.62
C TRP A 48 8.00 -8.47 -7.55
N ASN A 49 7.81 -8.10 -6.30
CA ASN A 49 8.16 -8.90 -5.14
C ASN A 49 6.91 -9.12 -4.26
N LEU A 50 6.38 -10.34 -4.25
CA LEU A 50 5.28 -10.71 -3.35
C LEU A 50 5.85 -11.21 -2.01
N VAL A 51 5.49 -10.53 -0.92
CA VAL A 51 5.84 -10.92 0.45
C VAL A 51 4.61 -11.46 1.14
N VAL A 52 4.64 -12.75 1.47
CA VAL A 52 3.54 -13.40 2.20
C VAL A 52 3.82 -13.43 3.69
N ILE A 53 2.92 -12.82 4.47
CA ILE A 53 3.04 -12.73 5.93
C ILE A 53 1.91 -13.49 6.63
N LYS A 54 2.06 -13.74 7.94
CA LYS A 54 0.92 -14.17 8.75
C LYS A 54 -0.02 -12.98 9.02
N PRO A 55 -1.35 -13.19 9.13
CA PRO A 55 -2.33 -12.13 9.40
C PRO A 55 -2.25 -11.63 10.86
N ASN A 56 -1.12 -11.04 11.25
CA ASN A 56 -0.92 -10.49 12.59
C ASN A 56 0.09 -9.34 12.60
N ALA A 57 -0.06 -8.45 13.58
CA ALA A 57 0.75 -7.24 13.70
C ALA A 57 2.25 -7.54 13.81
N LYS A 58 2.64 -8.67 14.44
CA LYS A 58 4.05 -9.07 14.57
C LYS A 58 4.71 -9.30 13.20
N SER A 59 3.99 -9.86 12.24
CA SER A 59 4.57 -10.22 10.95
C SER A 59 4.77 -9.01 10.04
N ILE A 60 3.80 -8.08 10.00
CA ILE A 60 3.94 -6.83 9.24
C ILE A 60 4.99 -5.91 9.86
N ARG A 61 5.08 -5.81 11.20
CA ARG A 61 6.15 -5.07 11.89
C ARG A 61 7.53 -5.60 11.50
N ARG A 62 7.72 -6.93 11.56
CA ARG A 62 8.98 -7.57 11.17
C ARG A 62 9.33 -7.35 9.69
N PHE A 63 8.34 -7.19 8.82
CA PHE A 63 8.59 -6.82 7.43
C PHE A 63 9.18 -5.40 7.37
N PHE A 64 8.52 -4.41 7.96
CA PHE A 64 8.99 -3.01 7.93
C PHE A 64 10.32 -2.82 8.69
N GLU A 65 10.55 -3.52 9.81
CA GLU A 65 11.85 -3.53 10.52
C GLU A 65 13.03 -3.96 9.62
N LYS A 66 12.77 -4.81 8.63
CA LYS A 66 13.77 -5.31 7.67
C LYS A 66 13.74 -4.58 6.34
N PHE A 67 12.78 -3.69 6.14
CA PHE A 67 12.61 -2.99 4.88
C PHE A 67 13.61 -1.84 4.81
N ASP A 68 14.59 -1.95 3.93
CA ASP A 68 15.76 -1.06 3.86
C ASP A 68 15.73 -0.10 2.66
N ARG A 69 14.55 0.09 2.05
CA ARG A 69 14.36 0.92 0.87
C ARG A 69 13.43 2.10 1.17
N ASN A 70 13.53 3.15 0.35
CA ASN A 70 12.58 4.25 0.36
C ASN A 70 11.27 3.85 -0.32
N ILE A 71 10.15 4.39 0.18
CA ILE A 71 8.81 4.21 -0.37
C ILE A 71 8.36 5.50 -1.02
N ASP A 72 8.36 5.55 -2.36
CA ASP A 72 7.80 6.70 -3.10
C ASP A 72 6.26 6.71 -3.07
N ILE A 73 5.64 5.53 -3.09
CA ILE A 73 4.19 5.35 -3.03
C ILE A 73 3.89 4.17 -2.12
N PHE A 74 3.07 4.40 -1.09
CA PHE A 74 2.47 3.39 -0.23
C PHE A 74 0.98 3.26 -0.52
N ILE A 75 0.45 2.04 -0.64
CA ILE A 75 -0.97 1.78 -0.93
C ILE A 75 -1.52 0.79 0.10
N HIS A 76 -2.54 1.21 0.84
CA HIS A 76 -3.29 0.33 1.75
C HIS A 76 -4.57 -0.17 1.08
N ASP A 77 -4.74 -1.49 0.99
CA ASP A 77 -5.98 -2.16 0.54
C ASP A 77 -6.18 -3.52 1.24
N SER A 78 -5.70 -3.64 2.49
CA SER A 78 -5.66 -4.91 3.22
C SER A 78 -6.88 -5.13 4.13
N ASN A 79 -6.76 -4.78 5.42
CA ASN A 79 -7.83 -4.83 6.41
C ASN A 79 -8.22 -3.40 6.79
N HIS A 80 -9.48 -3.05 6.61
CA HIS A 80 -9.98 -1.69 6.79
C HIS A 80 -10.45 -1.38 8.21
N SER A 81 -10.03 -2.17 9.21
CA SER A 81 -10.24 -1.81 10.61
C SER A 81 -9.36 -0.62 10.99
N PHE A 82 -9.86 0.20 11.91
CA PHE A 82 -9.13 1.37 12.42
C PHE A 82 -7.71 1.02 12.89
N PHE A 83 -7.57 -0.09 13.62
CA PHE A 83 -6.28 -0.56 14.13
C PHE A 83 -5.31 -0.89 12.99
N TRP A 84 -5.77 -1.61 11.97
CA TRP A 84 -4.89 -2.13 10.94
C TRP A 84 -4.46 -1.04 9.95
N GLN A 85 -5.38 -0.19 9.51
CA GLN A 85 -5.05 1.02 8.74
C GLN A 85 -4.04 1.90 9.49
N SER A 86 -4.32 2.22 10.76
CA SER A 86 -3.40 3.04 11.58
C SER A 86 -2.03 2.39 11.73
N LEU A 87 -1.99 1.06 11.90
CA LEU A 87 -0.75 0.30 12.02
C LEU A 87 0.08 0.42 10.73
N GLU A 88 -0.50 0.09 9.58
CA GLU A 88 0.23 0.08 8.31
C GLU A 88 0.72 1.48 7.92
N TYR A 89 -0.09 2.53 8.09
CA TYR A 89 0.36 3.90 7.86
C TYR A 89 1.55 4.26 8.76
N SER A 90 1.48 3.90 10.05
CA SER A 90 2.56 4.20 11.02
C SER A 90 3.85 3.45 10.73
N LEU A 91 3.75 2.25 10.15
CA LEU A 91 4.92 1.44 9.79
C LEU A 91 5.53 1.87 8.46
N ALA A 92 4.72 2.34 7.51
CA ALA A 92 5.21 2.85 6.23
C ALA A 92 5.89 4.21 6.37
N LEU A 93 5.35 5.11 7.20
CA LEU A 93 5.79 6.51 7.31
C LEU A 93 7.31 6.71 7.50
N PRO A 94 8.04 5.96 8.35
CA PRO A 94 9.49 6.12 8.51
C PRO A 94 10.32 5.81 7.26
N HIS A 95 9.74 5.11 6.28
CA HIS A 95 10.39 4.78 5.00
C HIS A 95 9.96 5.74 3.88
N MET A 96 9.17 6.77 4.20
CA MET A 96 8.64 7.75 3.25
C MET A 96 9.38 9.09 3.40
N SER A 97 9.42 9.88 2.32
CA SER A 97 10.04 11.21 2.26
C SER A 97 9.01 12.29 1.92
N GLY A 98 9.39 13.58 1.92
CA GLY A 98 8.49 14.69 1.57
C GLY A 98 8.00 14.73 0.11
N HIS A 99 8.40 13.74 -0.70
CA HIS A 99 7.91 13.54 -2.07
C HIS A 99 7.03 12.29 -2.19
N SER A 100 6.89 11.52 -1.11
CA SER A 100 6.15 10.27 -1.10
C SER A 100 4.65 10.51 -1.00
N ILE A 101 3.88 9.55 -1.53
CA ILE A 101 2.41 9.57 -1.50
C ILE A 101 1.92 8.35 -0.73
N LEU A 102 1.00 8.58 0.21
CA LEU A 102 0.22 7.54 0.87
C LEU A 102 -1.17 7.48 0.24
N LEU A 103 -1.55 6.32 -0.24
CA LEU A 103 -2.86 6.00 -0.77
C LEU A 103 -3.56 4.99 0.15
N SER A 104 -4.87 5.11 0.29
CA SER A 104 -5.65 4.13 1.04
C SER A 104 -7.03 3.92 0.43
N ASP A 105 -7.38 2.65 0.30
CA ASP A 105 -8.72 2.22 -0.04
C ASP A 105 -9.64 2.25 1.20
N ASP A 106 -10.95 2.40 0.95
CA ASP A 106 -12.02 2.33 1.95
C ASP A 106 -11.74 3.22 3.17
N ILE A 107 -11.41 4.50 2.92
CA ILE A 107 -11.10 5.45 4.02
C ILE A 107 -12.35 5.86 4.81
N ASP A 108 -13.53 5.53 4.32
CA ASP A 108 -14.84 5.76 4.95
C ASP A 108 -15.24 4.65 5.94
N THR A 109 -14.49 3.55 6.04
CA THR A 109 -14.78 2.48 7.01
C THR A 109 -14.27 2.79 8.42
N SER A 110 -13.35 3.76 8.56
CA SER A 110 -12.78 4.13 9.86
C SER A 110 -12.18 5.54 9.87
N TYR A 111 -11.98 6.10 11.07
CA TYR A 111 -11.29 7.40 11.23
C TYR A 111 -9.76 7.32 11.07
N ALA A 112 -9.18 6.17 10.70
CA ALA A 112 -7.73 5.99 10.68
C ALA A 112 -7.04 6.95 9.69
N PHE A 113 -7.56 7.05 8.47
CA PHE A 113 -7.00 7.94 7.44
C PHE A 113 -7.13 9.41 7.84
N TYR A 114 -8.32 9.84 8.29
CA TYR A 114 -8.55 11.20 8.80
C TYR A 114 -7.58 11.55 9.94
N ASN A 115 -7.47 10.69 10.96
CA ASN A 115 -6.55 10.91 12.08
C ASN A 115 -5.09 10.93 11.64
N PHE A 116 -4.73 10.15 10.63
CA PHE A 116 -3.40 10.18 10.05
C PHE A 116 -3.13 11.52 9.35
N CYS A 117 -4.04 12.00 8.51
CA CYS A 117 -3.92 13.29 7.83
C CYS A 117 -3.77 14.47 8.81
N VAL A 118 -4.59 14.51 9.86
CA VAL A 118 -4.50 15.53 10.92
C VAL A 118 -3.13 15.51 11.59
N ARG A 119 -2.58 14.33 11.88
CA ARG A 119 -1.24 14.19 12.48
C ARG A 119 -0.11 14.63 11.57
N GLN A 120 -0.24 14.43 10.25
CA GLN A 120 0.77 14.87 9.29
C GLN A 120 0.64 16.35 8.90
N ASN A 121 -0.42 17.05 9.35
CA ASN A 121 -0.74 18.42 8.93
C ASN A 121 -0.77 18.57 7.39
N GLY A 122 -1.17 17.52 6.68
CA GLY A 122 -1.11 17.43 5.23
C GLY A 122 -2.46 17.70 4.56
N VAL A 123 -2.41 18.14 3.30
CA VAL A 123 -3.60 18.31 2.46
C VAL A 123 -3.93 16.97 1.81
N ALA A 124 -5.04 16.37 2.24
CA ALA A 124 -5.54 15.13 1.67
C ALA A 124 -6.45 15.40 0.47
N PHE A 125 -6.36 14.54 -0.53
CA PHE A 125 -7.32 14.46 -1.64
C PHE A 125 -8.18 13.21 -1.44
N ILE A 126 -9.47 13.34 -1.71
CA ILE A 126 -10.44 12.26 -1.56
C ILE A 126 -11.12 12.07 -2.91
N LEU A 127 -11.09 10.83 -3.40
CA LEU A 127 -11.83 10.41 -4.58
C LEU A 127 -13.04 9.60 -4.14
N TYR A 128 -14.22 9.99 -4.62
CA TYR A 128 -15.46 9.22 -4.44
C TYR A 128 -15.76 8.45 -5.72
N ASP A 129 -15.82 7.12 -5.63
CA ASP A 129 -16.00 6.23 -6.80
C ASP A 129 -17.47 5.82 -7.05
N ASN A 130 -18.42 6.56 -6.44
CA ASN A 130 -19.86 6.28 -6.31
C ASN A 130 -20.24 5.25 -5.24
N ARG A 131 -19.28 4.56 -4.62
CA ARG A 131 -19.54 3.56 -3.58
C ARG A 131 -18.75 3.82 -2.29
N LYS A 132 -17.48 4.13 -2.41
CA LYS A 132 -16.53 4.29 -1.31
C LYS A 132 -15.62 5.48 -1.52
N LEU A 133 -14.84 5.82 -0.50
CA LEU A 133 -13.84 6.88 -0.56
C LEU A 133 -12.44 6.27 -0.67
N PHE A 134 -11.66 6.81 -1.60
CA PHE A 134 -10.23 6.53 -1.75
C PHE A 134 -9.43 7.77 -1.34
N GLY A 135 -8.49 7.58 -0.42
CA GLY A 135 -7.69 8.67 0.14
C GLY A 135 -6.31 8.76 -0.50
N LEU A 136 -5.85 10.00 -0.69
CA LEU A 136 -4.48 10.33 -1.06
C LEU A 136 -3.95 11.40 -0.12
N LEU A 137 -2.76 11.17 0.43
CA LEU A 137 -2.03 12.14 1.24
C LEU A 137 -0.59 12.25 0.74
N LYS A 138 -0.12 13.48 0.52
CA LYS A 138 1.29 13.76 0.33
C LYS A 138 1.97 13.86 1.70
N ILE A 139 3.04 13.09 1.91
CA ILE A 139 3.85 13.09 3.14
C ILE A 139 4.76 14.32 3.18
#